data_AF-X0WQD0-F1
#
_entry.id   AF-X0WQD0-F1
#
_cell.length_a   1.000
_cell.length_b   1.000
_cell.length_c   1.000
_cell.angle_alpha   90.00
_cell.angle_beta   90.00
_cell.angle_gamma   90.00
#
_symmetry.space_group_name_H-M   'P 1'
#
loop_
_entity.id
_entity.type
_entity.pdbx_description
1 polymer ?
#
loop_
_entity_poly.entity_id
_entity_poly.type
_entity_poly.pdbx_seq_one_letter_code
_entity_poly.pdbx_strand_id
1 'polypeptide(L)'
;AAAARYTQIKLAKKTNEIINQYKYLTTRDDEGAYDPLWMDVPLGLTTSIIGIAVGYKTTMLPRKMIDIQNFLAGKIDKVKPHFEGFGGSIKQYKDLEKAWLISAKIKIVGGNRIEIREFPPIMKYTSVLKKLDNLFTEFEGNIRILNNSDKRVIIDVIYRGKDAKEWKLVQEKIKKAFSIVVTEAPVFIKDGQVLVYNSVEEYLKDYKWQKKRLAYRNTEWERNFLQRELDFNIAKEQFIKFILLKKRTVNEIDIFLKPFNP
;
A
#
# COMPACT_ATOMS: atom_id res chain seq x y z
N ALA A 1 -11.93 2.99 -18.15
CA ALA A 1 -11.19 1.71 -18.20
C ALA A 1 -11.81 0.85 -19.29
N ALA A 2 -11.01 0.06 -20.01
CA ALA A 2 -11.52 -0.92 -20.97
C ALA A 2 -12.17 -2.10 -20.23
N ALA A 3 -13.00 -2.89 -20.94
CA ALA A 3 -13.63 -4.07 -20.35
C ALA A 3 -12.58 -5.10 -19.90
N ALA A 4 -12.87 -5.81 -18.79
CA ALA A 4 -11.95 -6.76 -18.16
C ALA A 4 -11.41 -7.81 -19.14
N ARG A 5 -12.24 -8.24 -20.10
CA ARG A 5 -11.87 -9.21 -21.15
C ARG A 5 -10.75 -8.74 -22.10
N TYR A 6 -10.47 -7.44 -22.14
CA TYR A 6 -9.41 -6.84 -22.96
C TYR A 6 -8.23 -6.33 -22.14
N THR A 7 -8.22 -6.56 -20.82
CA THR A 7 -7.16 -6.10 -19.93
C THR A 7 -6.53 -7.29 -19.22
N GLN A 8 -5.21 -7.37 -19.28
CA GLN A 8 -4.44 -8.36 -18.54
C GLN A 8 -3.66 -7.67 -17.43
N ILE A 9 -3.57 -8.32 -16.27
CA ILE A 9 -2.81 -7.85 -15.13
C ILE A 9 -1.76 -8.88 -14.75
N LYS A 10 -0.59 -8.43 -14.32
CA LYS A 10 0.47 -9.27 -13.77
C LYS A 10 0.95 -8.65 -12.47
N LEU A 11 1.25 -9.48 -11.47
CA LEU A 11 1.86 -9.02 -10.24
C LEU A 11 3.23 -8.40 -10.52
N ALA A 12 3.49 -7.23 -9.93
CA ALA A 12 4.81 -6.62 -9.96
C ALA A 12 5.82 -7.56 -9.28
N LYS A 13 7.03 -7.64 -9.84
CA LYS A 13 8.08 -8.57 -9.36
C LYS A 13 8.34 -8.43 -7.86
N LYS A 14 8.49 -7.19 -7.37
CA LYS A 14 8.73 -6.89 -5.94
C LYS A 14 7.60 -7.39 -5.04
N THR A 15 6.35 -7.16 -5.43
CA THR A 15 5.18 -7.62 -4.68
C THR A 15 5.11 -9.15 -4.65
N ASN A 16 5.43 -9.78 -5.77
CA ASN A 16 5.46 -11.23 -5.89
C ASN A 16 6.55 -11.86 -5.03
N GLU A 17 7.72 -11.23 -4.92
CA GLU A 17 8.80 -11.68 -4.04
C GLU A 17 8.37 -11.67 -2.56
N ILE A 18 7.74 -10.58 -2.10
CA ILE A 18 7.26 -10.43 -0.71
C ILE A 18 6.19 -11.49 -0.38
N ILE A 19 5.22 -11.70 -1.26
CA ILE A 19 4.14 -12.67 -1.03
C ILE A 19 4.67 -14.11 -1.03
N ASN A 20 5.61 -14.44 -1.93
CA ASN A 20 6.11 -15.81 -2.04
C ASN A 20 7.09 -16.20 -0.93
N GLN A 21 7.68 -15.24 -0.21
CA GLN A 21 8.67 -15.50 0.84
C GLN A 21 8.14 -16.44 1.94
N TYR A 22 6.86 -16.33 2.30
CA TYR A 22 6.22 -17.12 3.36
C TYR A 22 5.04 -17.95 2.85
N LYS A 23 5.05 -18.30 1.56
CA LYS A 23 3.95 -19.03 0.92
C LYS A 23 3.64 -20.37 1.61
N TYR A 24 4.66 -21.07 2.13
CA TYR A 24 4.51 -22.34 2.83
C TYR A 24 3.79 -22.24 4.18
N LEU A 25 3.68 -21.03 4.76
CA LEU A 25 2.90 -20.78 5.97
C LEU A 25 1.45 -20.39 5.67
N THR A 26 1.15 -20.05 4.41
CA THR A 26 -0.16 -19.54 4.02
C THR A 26 -1.04 -20.70 3.57
N THR A 27 -2.10 -20.99 4.31
CA THR A 27 -3.14 -21.94 3.92
C THR A 27 -4.26 -21.23 3.17
N ARG A 28 -4.88 -21.93 2.22
CA ARG A 28 -6.07 -21.46 1.53
C ARG A 28 -7.27 -22.15 2.17
N ASP A 29 -8.27 -21.37 2.58
CA ASP A 29 -9.56 -21.93 2.97
C ASP A 29 -10.29 -22.50 1.74
N ASP A 30 -11.00 -23.62 1.92
CA ASP A 30 -11.65 -24.35 0.83
C ASP A 30 -12.63 -23.49 0.01
N GLU A 31 -13.33 -22.56 0.67
CA GLU A 31 -14.25 -21.59 0.04
C GLU A 31 -13.79 -20.13 0.19
N GLY A 32 -12.61 -19.90 0.79
CA GLY A 32 -12.23 -18.60 1.34
C GLY A 32 -10.99 -17.96 0.72
N ALA A 33 -10.63 -16.83 1.32
CA ALA A 33 -9.39 -16.12 1.03
C ALA A 33 -8.19 -16.83 1.70
N TYR A 34 -6.98 -16.37 1.38
CA TYR A 34 -5.81 -16.74 2.15
C TYR A 34 -5.84 -15.98 3.49
N ASP A 35 -6.08 -16.67 4.60
CA ASP A 35 -6.08 -16.08 5.94
C ASP A 35 -5.39 -17.02 6.96
N PRO A 36 -4.34 -16.57 7.68
CA PRO A 36 -3.63 -15.31 7.51
C PRO A 36 -2.69 -15.32 6.31
N LEU A 37 -2.65 -14.20 5.58
CA LEU A 37 -1.60 -13.93 4.59
C LEU A 37 -0.32 -13.46 5.28
N TRP A 38 0.63 -14.36 5.44
CA TRP A 38 1.89 -14.09 6.15
C TRP A 38 2.83 -13.20 5.34
N MET A 39 3.12 -12.00 5.86
CA MET A 39 4.03 -11.03 5.24
C MET A 39 4.84 -10.28 6.30
N ASP A 40 6.08 -9.96 5.98
CA ASP A 40 6.99 -9.20 6.85
C ASP A 40 6.77 -7.67 6.80
N VAL A 41 6.04 -7.20 5.78
CA VAL A 41 5.69 -5.79 5.55
C VAL A 41 4.20 -5.66 5.19
N PRO A 42 3.47 -4.68 5.75
CA PRO A 42 2.05 -4.47 5.43
C PRO A 42 1.88 -3.82 4.06
N LEU A 43 1.86 -4.63 2.99
CA LEU A 43 1.72 -4.17 1.60
C LEU A 43 0.52 -3.25 1.38
N GLY A 44 -0.59 -3.48 2.09
CA GLY A 44 -1.81 -2.67 1.98
C GLY A 44 -1.59 -1.19 2.28
N LEU A 45 -0.59 -0.82 3.11
CA LEU A 45 -0.27 0.58 3.37
C LEU A 45 0.39 1.29 2.19
N THR A 46 0.85 0.57 1.16
CA THR A 46 1.42 1.20 -0.05
C THR A 46 0.37 1.71 -1.01
N THR A 47 -0.89 1.37 -0.78
CA THR A 47 -2.04 1.84 -1.55
C THR A 47 -2.99 2.62 -0.65
N SER A 48 -3.85 3.44 -1.27
CA SER A 48 -4.92 4.11 -0.52
C SER A 48 -5.92 3.08 -0.04
N ILE A 49 -6.19 3.05 1.27
CA ILE A 49 -7.20 2.16 1.86
C ILE A 49 -8.45 2.98 2.13
N ILE A 50 -9.57 2.59 1.52
CA ILE A 50 -10.88 3.19 1.74
C ILE A 50 -11.87 2.05 1.90
N GLY A 51 -12.53 1.98 3.05
CA GLY A 51 -13.51 0.94 3.34
C GLY A 51 -14.62 1.50 4.21
N ILE A 52 -15.84 1.05 3.94
CA ILE A 52 -17.03 1.40 4.71
C ILE A 52 -17.71 0.09 5.08
N ALA A 53 -17.92 -0.11 6.37
CA ALA A 53 -18.66 -1.23 6.93
C ALA A 53 -19.67 -0.69 7.95
N VAL A 54 -20.57 -1.55 8.43
CA VAL A 54 -21.56 -1.15 9.43
C VAL A 54 -20.85 -0.68 10.69
N GLY A 55 -21.04 0.58 11.07
CA GLY A 55 -20.45 1.19 12.26
C GLY A 55 -19.02 1.71 12.11
N TYR A 56 -18.31 1.40 11.01
CA TYR A 56 -16.89 1.77 10.85
C TYR A 56 -16.57 2.28 9.45
N LYS A 57 -15.66 3.25 9.39
CA LYS A 57 -15.04 3.75 8.16
C LYS A 57 -13.53 3.74 8.33
N THR A 58 -12.84 3.17 7.35
CA THR A 58 -11.37 3.25 7.26
C THR A 58 -10.98 4.17 6.11
N THR A 59 -10.01 5.05 6.35
CA THR A 59 -9.42 5.91 5.33
C THR A 59 -7.96 6.10 5.66
N MET A 60 -7.08 5.61 4.78
CA MET A 60 -5.64 5.72 4.96
C MET A 60 -4.98 6.10 3.64
N LEU A 61 -4.05 7.03 3.74
CA LEU A 61 -3.25 7.48 2.61
C LEU A 61 -2.09 6.51 2.38
N PRO A 62 -1.66 6.31 1.13
CA PRO A 62 -0.55 5.43 0.82
C PRO A 62 0.74 5.93 1.44
N ARG A 63 1.61 4.99 1.82
CA ARG A 63 2.95 5.20 2.38
C ARG A 63 4.00 4.61 1.45
N LYS A 64 5.20 5.16 1.50
CA LYS A 64 6.32 4.62 0.73
C LYS A 64 6.81 3.33 1.40
N MET A 65 7.00 2.27 0.62
CA MET A 65 7.44 0.96 1.14
C MET A 65 8.71 1.06 2.00
N ILE A 66 9.69 1.83 1.54
CA ILE A 66 10.97 1.99 2.23
C ILE A 66 10.80 2.66 3.61
N ASP A 67 9.86 3.59 3.74
CA ASP A 67 9.61 4.29 5.00
C ASP A 67 8.92 3.35 6.00
N ILE A 68 8.01 2.50 5.53
CA ILE A 68 7.41 1.43 6.35
C ILE A 68 8.51 0.50 6.87
N GLN A 69 9.40 0.03 5.98
CA GLN A 69 10.50 -0.86 6.36
C GLN A 69 11.45 -0.20 7.36
N ASN A 70 11.81 1.06 7.13
CA ASN A 70 12.65 1.85 8.04
C ASN A 70 12.00 2.03 9.41
N PHE A 71 10.68 2.27 9.46
CA PHE A 71 9.94 2.39 10.72
C PHE A 71 9.91 1.07 11.48
N LEU A 72 9.63 -0.03 10.78
CA LEU A 72 9.62 -1.37 11.37
C LEU A 72 11.01 -1.76 11.90
N ALA A 73 12.09 -1.30 11.25
CA ALA A 73 13.47 -1.46 11.69
C ALA A 73 13.89 -0.49 12.81
N GLY A 74 13.06 0.49 13.20
CA GLY A 74 13.37 1.48 14.23
C GLY A 74 14.32 2.60 13.78
N LYS A 75 14.47 2.82 12.47
CA LYS A 75 15.31 3.89 11.90
C LYS A 75 14.60 5.25 11.83
N ILE A 76 13.27 5.25 11.80
CA ILE A 76 12.43 6.44 11.77
C ILE A 76 11.21 6.25 12.68
N ASP A 77 10.67 7.36 13.20
CA ASP A 77 9.54 7.35 14.15
C ASP A 77 8.22 7.83 13.54
N LYS A 78 8.21 8.34 12.30
CA LYS A 78 7.01 8.83 11.63
C LYS A 78 7.02 8.45 10.15
N VAL A 79 5.85 8.07 9.62
CA VAL A 79 5.70 7.64 8.22
C VAL A 79 4.71 8.56 7.51
N LYS A 80 5.24 9.43 6.64
CA LYS A 80 4.43 10.43 5.93
C LYS A 80 3.72 9.81 4.72
N PRO A 81 2.51 10.29 4.36
CA PRO A 81 1.85 9.90 3.12
C PRO A 81 2.70 10.20 1.90
N HIS A 82 2.62 9.31 0.92
CA HIS A 82 3.36 9.39 -0.32
C HIS A 82 2.52 8.79 -1.46
N PHE A 83 2.33 9.56 -2.54
CA PHE A 83 1.69 9.09 -3.76
C PHE A 83 2.74 8.96 -4.86
N GLU A 84 2.86 7.77 -5.43
CA GLU A 84 3.77 7.52 -6.55
C GLU A 84 3.46 8.45 -7.72
N GLY A 85 4.47 9.19 -8.20
CA GLY A 85 4.33 10.10 -9.33
C GLY A 85 3.69 11.46 -9.06
N PHE A 86 3.27 11.75 -7.81
CA PHE A 86 2.69 13.06 -7.46
C PHE A 86 3.77 14.08 -7.10
N GLY A 87 3.84 15.19 -7.84
CA GLY A 87 4.81 16.28 -7.64
C GLY A 87 4.32 17.44 -6.76
N GLY A 88 3.13 17.33 -6.17
CA GLY A 88 2.56 18.34 -5.28
C GLY A 88 3.14 18.30 -3.86
N SER A 89 2.47 18.99 -2.93
CA SER A 89 2.90 19.04 -1.53
C SER A 89 1.92 18.31 -0.62
N ILE A 90 2.47 17.58 0.36
CA ILE A 90 1.72 16.87 1.40
C ILE A 90 2.25 17.40 2.74
N LYS A 91 1.38 18.04 3.51
CA LYS A 91 1.72 18.63 4.82
C LYS A 91 0.68 18.25 5.86
N GLN A 92 1.10 18.19 7.11
CA GLN A 92 0.16 18.01 8.21
C GLN A 92 -0.73 19.25 8.33
N TYR A 93 -2.03 19.04 8.58
CA TYR A 93 -3.01 20.13 8.62
C TYR A 93 -3.31 20.54 10.06
N LYS A 94 -3.03 21.82 10.39
CA LYS A 94 -3.36 22.44 11.70
C LYS A 94 -2.90 21.62 12.91
N ASP A 95 -1.71 21.04 12.84
CA ASP A 95 -1.11 20.20 13.90
C ASP A 95 -1.94 18.96 14.30
N LEU A 96 -3.00 18.63 13.57
CA LEU A 96 -3.75 17.39 13.76
C LEU A 96 -2.91 16.22 13.21
N GLU A 97 -2.56 15.26 14.06
CA GLU A 97 -1.71 14.11 13.66
C GLU A 97 -2.32 13.27 12.52
N LYS A 98 -3.65 13.22 12.44
CA LYS A 98 -4.36 12.39 11.46
C LYS A 98 -4.73 13.14 10.18
N ALA A 99 -4.55 14.46 10.12
CA ALA A 99 -5.04 15.27 9.00
C ALA A 99 -3.91 15.76 8.10
N TRP A 100 -4.08 15.56 6.81
CA TRP A 100 -3.10 15.91 5.78
C TRP A 100 -3.70 16.86 4.76
N LEU A 101 -3.02 17.98 4.54
CA LEU A 101 -3.26 18.90 3.44
C LEU A 101 -2.45 18.44 2.23
N ILE A 102 -3.17 18.05 1.18
CA ILE A 102 -2.60 17.64 -0.10
C ILE A 102 -2.93 18.73 -1.11
N SER A 103 -1.89 19.36 -1.67
CA SER A 103 -2.03 20.51 -2.58
C SER A 103 -1.26 20.29 -3.87
N ALA A 104 -1.87 20.69 -4.99
CA ALA A 104 -1.20 20.75 -6.29
C ALA A 104 0.01 21.69 -6.28
N LYS A 105 0.90 21.51 -7.26
CA LYS A 105 2.02 22.43 -7.47
C LYS A 105 1.54 23.61 -8.31
N ILE A 106 1.34 24.75 -7.65
CA ILE A 106 0.82 25.97 -8.26
C ILE A 106 1.95 26.99 -8.35
N LYS A 107 2.21 27.49 -9.56
CA LYS A 107 3.22 28.54 -9.82
C LYS A 107 2.53 29.77 -10.39
N ILE A 108 2.92 30.95 -9.92
CA ILE A 108 2.50 32.22 -10.51
C ILE A 108 3.58 32.65 -11.49
N VAL A 109 3.20 32.87 -12.75
CA VAL A 109 4.09 33.24 -13.85
C VAL A 109 3.65 34.60 -14.38
N GLY A 110 4.58 35.55 -14.54
CA GLY A 110 4.29 36.83 -15.19
C GLY A 110 3.25 37.72 -14.49
N GLY A 111 2.96 37.48 -13.20
CA GLY A 111 2.06 38.32 -12.40
C GLY A 111 0.56 38.12 -12.61
N ASN A 112 0.13 37.66 -13.79
CA ASN A 112 -1.30 37.47 -14.15
C ASN A 112 -1.66 36.05 -14.60
N ARG A 113 -0.69 35.12 -14.62
CA ARG A 113 -0.91 33.72 -14.99
C ARG A 113 -0.59 32.80 -13.82
N ILE A 114 -1.43 31.81 -13.60
CA ILE A 114 -1.22 30.72 -12.66
C ILE A 114 -1.10 29.43 -13.45
N GLU A 115 0.05 28.79 -13.34
CA GLU A 115 0.31 27.46 -13.88
C GLU A 115 0.05 26.42 -12.77
N ILE A 116 -0.89 25.51 -13.04
CA ILE A 116 -1.28 24.44 -12.14
C ILE A 116 -0.76 23.14 -12.72
N ARG A 117 0.16 22.50 -11.99
CA ARG A 117 0.72 21.20 -12.35
C ARG A 117 0.13 20.14 -11.42
N GLU A 118 -0.54 19.17 -12.05
CA GLU A 118 -1.18 18.03 -11.39
C GLU A 118 -2.28 18.45 -10.40
N PHE A 119 -3.10 17.52 -9.92
CA PHE A 119 -4.04 17.75 -8.83
C PHE A 119 -3.98 16.59 -7.82
N PRO A 120 -4.42 16.79 -6.56
CA PRO A 120 -4.34 15.74 -5.54
C PRO A 120 -4.95 14.41 -6.00
N PRO A 121 -4.23 13.26 -5.91
CA PRO A 121 -4.69 11.97 -6.46
C PRO A 121 -6.00 11.44 -5.87
N ILE A 122 -6.40 11.94 -4.70
CA ILE A 122 -7.65 11.55 -4.00
C ILE A 122 -8.84 12.38 -4.47
N MET A 123 -8.60 13.52 -5.12
CA MET A 123 -9.69 14.37 -5.57
C MET A 123 -10.31 13.79 -6.84
N LYS A 124 -11.65 13.70 -6.85
CA LYS A 124 -12.39 13.32 -8.06
C LYS A 124 -12.23 14.39 -9.12
N TYR A 125 -11.90 13.99 -10.34
CA TYR A 125 -11.79 14.89 -11.48
C TYR A 125 -13.03 15.76 -11.68
N THR A 126 -14.23 15.17 -11.57
CA THR A 126 -15.50 15.90 -11.65
C THR A 126 -15.67 16.98 -10.58
N SER A 127 -15.09 16.76 -9.39
CA SER A 127 -15.10 17.78 -8.33
C SER A 127 -14.16 18.94 -8.64
N VAL A 128 -13.03 18.69 -9.30
CA VAL A 128 -12.12 19.75 -9.74
C VAL A 128 -12.81 20.59 -10.82
N LEU A 129 -13.41 19.95 -11.82
CA LEU A 129 -14.13 20.64 -12.89
C LEU A 129 -15.23 21.55 -12.35
N LYS A 130 -16.11 21.04 -11.48
CA LYS A 130 -17.15 21.86 -10.85
C LYS A 130 -16.60 23.08 -10.11
N LYS A 131 -15.45 22.96 -9.43
CA LYS A 131 -14.82 24.09 -8.75
C LYS A 131 -14.23 25.10 -9.75
N LEU A 132 -13.71 24.63 -10.88
CA LEU A 132 -13.23 25.49 -11.96
C LEU A 132 -14.39 26.21 -12.66
N ASP A 133 -15.49 25.51 -12.93
CA ASP A 133 -16.70 26.08 -13.53
C ASP A 133 -17.27 27.18 -12.64
N ASN A 134 -17.38 26.92 -11.33
CA ASN A 134 -17.80 27.94 -10.36
C ASN A 134 -16.88 29.18 -10.37
N LEU A 135 -15.56 28.97 -10.52
CA LEU A 135 -14.59 30.06 -10.60
C LEU A 135 -14.72 30.83 -11.91
N PHE A 136 -15.07 30.17 -13.01
CA PHE A 136 -15.37 30.81 -14.28
C PHE A 136 -16.63 31.67 -14.22
N THR A 137 -17.72 31.15 -13.64
CA THR A 137 -18.98 31.89 -13.52
C THR A 137 -18.85 33.12 -12.62
N GLU A 138 -18.07 33.03 -11.55
CA GLU A 138 -17.92 34.14 -10.60
C GLU A 138 -17.08 35.30 -11.15
N PHE A 139 -16.11 35.01 -12.01
CA PHE A 139 -15.20 36.00 -12.60
C PHE A 139 -15.35 36.05 -14.12
N GLU A 140 -16.60 35.96 -14.59
CA GLU A 140 -16.93 35.87 -16.01
C GLU A 140 -16.31 37.03 -16.81
N GLY A 141 -15.63 36.71 -17.91
CA GLY A 141 -14.89 37.68 -18.74
C GLY A 141 -13.49 38.07 -18.23
N ASN A 142 -13.20 37.92 -16.93
CA ASN A 142 -11.90 38.28 -16.34
C ASN A 142 -10.91 37.12 -16.30
N ILE A 143 -11.36 35.88 -16.46
CA ILE A 143 -10.52 34.68 -16.37
C ILE A 143 -10.59 33.87 -17.65
N ARG A 144 -9.43 33.41 -18.13
CA ARG A 144 -9.29 32.45 -19.23
C ARG A 144 -8.53 31.23 -18.74
N ILE A 145 -9.07 30.04 -18.95
CA ILE A 145 -8.38 28.78 -18.67
C ILE A 145 -7.91 28.15 -19.97
N LEU A 146 -6.66 27.72 -20.00
CA LEU A 146 -6.06 26.95 -21.08
C LEU A 146 -5.69 25.56 -20.55
N ASN A 147 -6.13 24.53 -21.27
CA ASN A 147 -5.78 23.15 -20.98
C ASN A 147 -4.59 22.74 -21.87
N ASN A 148 -3.41 22.59 -21.25
CA ASN A 148 -2.19 22.13 -21.91
C ASN A 148 -1.82 20.71 -21.47
N SER A 149 -2.82 19.92 -21.07
CA SER A 149 -2.62 18.56 -20.56
C SER A 149 -2.42 17.56 -21.69
N ASP A 150 -1.43 16.69 -21.53
CA ASP A 150 -1.24 15.48 -22.34
C ASP A 150 -1.25 14.28 -21.37
N LYS A 151 -0.08 13.69 -21.09
CA LYS A 151 0.07 12.61 -20.09
C LYS A 151 0.00 13.13 -18.64
N ARG A 152 0.27 14.41 -18.43
CA ARG A 152 0.20 15.08 -17.13
C ARG A 152 -0.75 16.27 -17.21
N VAL A 153 -1.41 16.56 -16.10
CA VAL A 153 -2.34 17.67 -16.01
C VAL A 153 -1.57 18.97 -15.90
N ILE A 154 -1.75 19.85 -16.88
CA ILE A 154 -1.19 21.20 -16.93
C ILE A 154 -2.33 22.14 -17.31
N ILE A 155 -2.73 22.98 -16.35
CA ILE A 155 -3.80 23.95 -16.53
C ILE A 155 -3.23 25.32 -16.28
N ASP A 156 -3.42 26.23 -17.23
CA ASP A 156 -3.04 27.62 -17.09
C ASP A 156 -4.28 28.48 -16.89
N VAL A 157 -4.30 29.26 -15.82
CA VAL A 157 -5.34 30.25 -15.53
C VAL A 157 -4.77 31.64 -15.73
N ILE A 158 -5.30 32.38 -16.69
CA ILE A 158 -4.87 33.73 -17.04
C ILE A 158 -5.95 34.70 -16.57
N TYR A 159 -5.56 35.64 -15.71
CA TYR A 159 -6.40 36.74 -15.26
C TYR A 159 -6.17 37.98 -16.15
N ARG A 160 -7.28 38.55 -16.62
CA ARG A 160 -7.34 39.71 -17.51
C ARG A 160 -7.92 40.95 -16.83
N GLY A 161 -8.44 40.81 -15.62
CA GLY A 161 -8.93 41.94 -14.85
C GLY A 161 -7.79 42.87 -14.40
N LYS A 162 -8.17 44.07 -13.95
CA LYS A 162 -7.22 45.11 -13.51
C LYS A 162 -7.14 45.26 -11.99
N ASP A 163 -7.98 44.54 -11.23
CA ASP A 163 -8.04 44.65 -9.78
C ASP A 163 -7.09 43.65 -9.08
N ALA A 164 -6.15 44.20 -8.31
CA ALA A 164 -5.20 43.41 -7.52
C ALA A 164 -5.87 42.64 -6.37
N LYS A 165 -7.00 43.14 -5.83
CA LYS A 165 -7.75 42.45 -4.77
C LYS A 165 -8.48 41.23 -5.32
N GLU A 166 -9.15 41.40 -6.45
CA GLU A 166 -9.77 40.31 -7.20
C GLU A 166 -8.73 39.24 -7.57
N TRP A 167 -7.55 39.63 -8.05
CA TRP A 167 -6.48 38.69 -8.37
C TRP A 167 -6.01 37.85 -7.18
N LYS A 168 -5.87 38.46 -5.99
CA LYS A 168 -5.55 37.70 -4.75
C LYS A 168 -6.66 36.72 -4.39
N LEU A 169 -7.92 37.12 -4.55
CA LEU A 169 -9.07 36.25 -4.29
C LEU A 169 -9.08 35.04 -5.25
N VAL A 170 -8.80 35.26 -6.53
CA VAL A 170 -8.65 34.20 -7.54
C VAL A 170 -7.52 33.25 -7.16
N GLN A 171 -6.35 33.77 -6.77
CA GLN A 171 -5.23 32.94 -6.31
C GLN A 171 -5.61 32.05 -5.12
N GLU A 172 -6.31 32.59 -4.13
CA GLU A 172 -6.76 31.82 -2.97
C GLU A 172 -7.80 30.77 -3.34
N LYS A 173 -8.77 31.11 -4.19
CA LYS A 173 -9.79 30.16 -4.66
C LYS A 173 -9.17 29.02 -5.47
N ILE A 174 -8.20 29.30 -6.33
CA ILE A 174 -7.46 28.27 -7.07
C ILE A 174 -6.68 27.38 -6.09
N LYS A 175 -5.95 27.97 -5.14
CA LYS A 175 -5.25 27.18 -4.11
C LYS A 175 -6.20 26.27 -3.34
N LYS A 176 -7.37 26.77 -2.94
CA LYS A 176 -8.42 25.98 -2.27
C LYS A 176 -9.05 24.92 -3.19
N ALA A 177 -9.22 25.24 -4.47
CA ALA A 177 -9.82 24.33 -5.43
C ALA A 177 -8.96 23.09 -5.65
N PHE A 178 -7.64 23.29 -5.77
CA PHE A 178 -6.63 22.26 -6.00
C PHE A 178 -5.93 21.77 -4.72
N SER A 179 -6.59 21.97 -3.57
CA SER A 179 -6.16 21.40 -2.28
C SER A 179 -7.28 20.58 -1.66
N ILE A 180 -6.90 19.54 -0.93
CA ILE A 180 -7.82 18.71 -0.15
C ILE A 180 -7.23 18.42 1.22
N VAL A 181 -8.07 18.47 2.24
CA VAL A 181 -7.73 17.97 3.57
C VAL A 181 -8.32 16.58 3.70
N VAL A 182 -7.48 15.61 4.04
CA VAL A 182 -7.91 14.23 4.29
C VAL A 182 -7.56 13.89 5.73
N THR A 183 -8.54 13.37 6.47
CA THR A 183 -8.33 12.85 7.83
C THR A 183 -8.27 11.33 7.76
N GLU A 184 -7.21 10.76 8.29
CA GLU A 184 -7.01 9.32 8.35
C GLU A 184 -7.75 8.72 9.54
N ALA A 185 -8.35 7.55 9.31
CA ALA A 185 -9.02 6.73 10.30
C ALA A 185 -8.56 5.29 10.07
N PRO A 186 -7.47 4.85 10.74
CA PRO A 186 -6.99 3.48 10.62
C PRO A 186 -7.87 2.54 11.44
N VAL A 187 -8.68 1.75 10.76
CA VAL A 187 -9.50 0.69 11.35
C VAL A 187 -9.22 -0.61 10.61
N PHE A 188 -8.89 -1.66 11.35
CA PHE A 188 -8.55 -2.98 10.83
C PHE A 188 -9.27 -4.08 11.58
N ILE A 189 -9.43 -5.24 10.93
CA ILE A 189 -9.90 -6.46 11.58
C ILE A 189 -8.69 -7.37 11.74
N LYS A 190 -8.48 -7.89 12.95
CA LYS A 190 -7.39 -8.82 13.26
C LYS A 190 -7.92 -9.89 14.21
N ASP A 191 -7.72 -11.17 13.86
CA ASP A 191 -8.17 -12.32 14.66
C ASP A 191 -9.66 -12.21 15.08
N GLY A 192 -10.52 -11.73 14.16
CA GLY A 192 -11.96 -11.54 14.39
C GLY A 192 -12.37 -10.30 15.19
N GLN A 193 -11.41 -9.47 15.64
CA GLN A 193 -11.68 -8.26 16.42
C GLN A 193 -11.44 -6.99 15.60
N VAL A 194 -12.26 -5.96 15.83
CA VAL A 194 -12.09 -4.63 15.24
C VAL A 194 -11.09 -3.84 16.08
N LEU A 195 -10.01 -3.40 15.44
CA LEU A 195 -8.97 -2.57 16.04
C LEU A 195 -9.02 -1.18 15.42
N VAL A 196 -9.19 -0.17 16.28
CA VAL A 196 -9.21 1.24 15.91
C VAL A 196 -7.91 1.88 16.42
N TYR A 197 -7.13 2.45 15.51
CA TYR A 197 -5.86 3.09 15.86
C TYR A 197 -5.98 4.60 15.80
N ASN A 198 -5.18 5.28 16.61
CA ASN A 198 -5.06 6.72 16.56
C ASN A 198 -4.17 7.19 15.42
N SER A 199 -3.15 6.42 15.05
CA SER A 199 -2.24 6.78 13.97
C SER A 199 -1.81 5.55 13.18
N VAL A 200 -1.24 5.79 11.99
CA VAL A 200 -0.62 4.73 11.19
C VAL A 200 0.57 4.14 11.94
N GLU A 201 1.28 4.96 12.70
CA GLU A 201 2.41 4.56 13.53
C GLU A 201 2.00 3.59 14.65
N GLU A 202 0.82 3.77 15.25
CA GLU A 202 0.28 2.84 16.25
C GLU A 202 -0.01 1.47 15.62
N TYR A 203 -0.64 1.46 14.45
CA TYR A 203 -0.81 0.22 13.66
C TYR A 203 0.53 -0.44 13.33
N LEU A 204 1.53 0.34 12.89
CA LEU A 204 2.85 -0.20 12.57
C LEU A 204 3.60 -0.73 13.80
N LYS A 205 3.35 -0.16 14.99
CA LYS A 205 3.86 -0.71 16.26
C LYS A 205 3.20 -2.05 16.57
N ASP A 206 1.88 -2.19 16.40
CA ASP A 206 1.20 -3.50 16.52
C ASP A 206 1.70 -4.50 15.47
N TYR A 207 1.98 -4.06 14.25
CA TYR A 207 2.52 -4.90 13.19
C TYR A 207 3.88 -5.52 13.55
N LYS A 208 4.67 -4.89 14.44
CA LYS A 208 5.92 -5.52 14.96
C LYS A 208 5.63 -6.83 15.70
N TRP A 209 4.49 -6.95 16.38
CA TRP A 209 4.05 -8.21 16.97
C TRP A 209 3.70 -9.24 15.91
N GLN A 210 3.06 -8.84 14.82
CA GLN A 210 2.81 -9.73 13.69
C GLN A 210 4.11 -10.26 13.09
N LYS A 211 5.16 -9.43 12.98
CA LYS A 211 6.48 -9.89 12.55
C LYS A 211 7.10 -10.91 13.49
N LYS A 212 6.95 -10.73 14.80
CA LYS A 212 7.41 -11.73 15.79
C LYS A 212 6.62 -13.04 15.68
N ARG A 213 5.30 -12.96 15.51
CA ARG A 213 4.42 -14.13 15.28
C ARG A 213 4.83 -14.88 14.00
N LEU A 214 5.11 -14.14 12.92
CA LEU A 214 5.63 -14.68 11.66
C LEU A 214 6.98 -15.37 11.86
N ALA A 215 7.94 -14.71 12.52
CA ALA A 215 9.25 -15.29 12.78
C ALA A 215 9.14 -16.61 13.58
N TYR A 216 8.31 -16.64 14.61
CA TYR A 216 8.03 -17.84 15.39
C TYR A 216 7.47 -18.98 14.53
N ARG A 217 6.44 -18.71 13.72
CA ARG A 217 5.83 -19.71 12.82
C ARG A 217 6.79 -20.20 11.77
N ASN A 218 7.62 -19.31 11.23
CA ASN A 218 8.64 -19.67 10.27
C ASN A 218 9.69 -20.62 10.89
N THR A 219 10.24 -20.26 12.05
CA THR A 219 11.23 -21.09 12.74
C THR A 219 10.65 -22.44 13.19
N GLU A 220 9.38 -22.46 13.62
CA GLU A 220 8.66 -23.70 13.92
C GLU A 220 8.57 -24.62 12.68
N TRP A 221 8.21 -24.05 11.53
CA TRP A 221 8.15 -24.79 10.27
C TRP A 221 9.53 -25.30 9.85
N GLU A 222 10.55 -24.43 9.87
CA GLU A 222 11.94 -24.78 9.53
C GLU A 222 12.46 -25.92 10.42
N ARG A 223 12.22 -25.85 11.73
CA ARG A 223 12.58 -26.91 12.67
C ARG A 223 11.92 -28.24 12.29
N ASN A 224 10.62 -28.23 12.03
CA ASN A 224 9.88 -29.44 11.69
C ASN A 224 10.32 -30.01 10.33
N PHE A 225 10.63 -29.15 9.37
CA PHE A 225 11.16 -29.54 8.06
C PHE A 225 12.54 -30.18 8.19
N LEU A 226 13.48 -29.52 8.89
CA LEU A 226 14.83 -30.03 9.14
C LEU A 226 14.82 -31.35 9.91
N GLN A 227 13.91 -31.50 10.89
CA GLN A 227 13.76 -32.77 11.60
C GLN A 227 13.35 -33.90 10.65
N ARG A 228 12.36 -33.66 9.78
CA ARG A 228 11.94 -34.65 8.77
C ARG A 228 13.05 -34.99 7.79
N GLU A 229 13.81 -34.00 7.33
CA GLU A 229 14.97 -34.23 6.46
C GLU A 229 16.06 -35.03 7.16
N LEU A 230 16.33 -34.75 8.43
CA LEU A 230 17.29 -35.49 9.23
C LEU A 230 16.85 -36.95 9.38
N ASP A 231 15.60 -37.18 9.78
CA ASP A 231 15.04 -38.53 9.93
C ASP A 231 15.13 -39.32 8.61
N PHE A 232 14.81 -38.65 7.50
CA PHE A 232 14.93 -39.23 6.16
C PHE A 232 16.38 -39.54 5.77
N ASN A 233 17.34 -38.68 6.11
CA ASN A 233 18.75 -38.91 5.82
C ASN A 233 19.35 -40.02 6.69
N ILE A 234 18.94 -40.13 7.96
CA ILE A 234 19.30 -41.25 8.83
C ILE A 234 18.77 -42.57 8.24
N ALA A 235 17.50 -42.59 7.81
CA ALA A 235 16.90 -43.76 7.16
C ALA A 235 17.67 -44.15 5.89
N LYS A 236 18.05 -43.17 5.05
CA LYS A 236 18.89 -43.41 3.86
C LYS A 236 20.25 -43.99 4.21
N GLU A 237 20.94 -43.45 5.22
CA GLU A 237 22.24 -43.96 5.63
C GLU A 237 22.14 -45.42 6.09
N GLN A 238 21.13 -45.72 6.92
CA GLN A 238 20.87 -47.08 7.39
C GLN A 238 20.53 -48.02 6.22
N PHE A 239 19.75 -47.54 5.26
CA PHE A 239 19.43 -48.31 4.05
C PHE A 239 20.67 -48.60 3.19
N ILE A 240 21.54 -47.61 2.98
CA ILE A 240 22.79 -47.80 2.23
C ILE A 240 23.69 -48.82 2.93
N LYS A 241 23.89 -48.69 4.25
CA LYS A 241 24.66 -49.68 5.04
C LYS A 241 24.04 -51.08 4.93
N PHE A 242 22.72 -51.18 4.99
CA PHE A 242 22.00 -52.44 4.87
C PHE A 242 22.22 -53.14 3.52
N ILE A 243 22.24 -52.38 2.42
CA ILE A 243 22.48 -52.87 1.05
C ILE A 243 23.96 -53.20 0.81
N LEU A 244 24.90 -52.42 1.36
CA LEU A 244 26.34 -52.64 1.16
C LEU A 244 26.86 -53.95 1.78
N LEU A 245 26.20 -54.46 2.83
CA LEU A 245 26.64 -55.67 3.53
C LEU A 245 26.58 -56.95 2.68
N LYS A 246 25.52 -57.11 1.87
CA LYS A 246 25.37 -58.25 0.94
C LYS A 246 24.27 -57.95 -0.05
N LYS A 247 24.24 -58.70 -1.16
CA LYS A 247 23.12 -58.67 -2.11
C LYS A 247 21.83 -59.14 -1.39
N ARG A 248 20.86 -58.25 -1.24
CA ARG A 248 19.58 -58.49 -0.56
C ARG A 248 18.47 -58.86 -1.54
N THR A 249 17.47 -59.56 -1.03
CA THR A 249 16.21 -59.84 -1.75
C THR A 249 15.16 -58.76 -1.47
N VAL A 250 14.14 -58.66 -2.32
CA VAL A 250 13.07 -57.65 -2.20
C VAL A 250 12.32 -57.78 -0.86
N ASN A 251 12.04 -59.01 -0.41
CA ASN A 251 11.38 -59.24 0.88
C ASN A 251 12.20 -58.74 2.08
N GLU A 252 13.54 -58.85 2.04
CA GLU A 252 14.41 -58.33 3.11
C GLU A 252 14.39 -56.79 3.14
N ILE A 253 14.25 -56.15 1.98
CA ILE A 253 14.15 -54.69 1.85
C ILE A 253 12.80 -54.21 2.40
N ASP A 254 11.70 -54.87 2.06
CA ASP A 254 10.36 -54.50 2.55
C ASP A 254 10.26 -54.63 4.07
N ILE A 255 10.85 -55.69 4.65
CA ILE A 255 10.92 -55.85 6.11
C ILE A 255 11.73 -54.73 6.76
N PHE A 256 12.86 -54.34 6.15
CA PHE A 256 13.70 -53.25 6.65
C PHE A 256 13.01 -51.88 6.58
N LEU A 257 12.16 -51.62 5.58
CA LEU A 257 11.49 -50.35 5.39
C LEU A 257 10.27 -50.13 6.30
N LYS A 258 9.68 -51.20 6.86
CA LYS A 258 8.50 -51.13 7.76
C LYS A 258 8.61 -50.10 8.90
N PRO A 259 9.73 -49.95 9.62
CA PRO A 259 9.87 -48.98 10.70
C PRO A 259 9.96 -47.52 10.22
N PHE A 260 10.22 -47.28 8.93
CA PHE A 260 10.39 -45.95 8.33
C PHE A 260 9.15 -45.47 7.56
N ASN A 261 8.10 -46.29 7.49
CA ASN A 261 6.83 -45.92 6.90
C ASN A 261 5.90 -45.45 8.06
N PRO A 262 5.69 -44.14 8.25
CA PRO A 262 4.73 -43.65 9.24
C PRO A 262 3.29 -44.00 8.87
#